data_AF-A0ABD5DIK0-F1
#
_entry.id   AF-A0ABD5DIK0-F1
#
_cell.length_a   1.000
_cell.length_b   1.000
_cell.length_c   1.000
_cell.angle_alpha   90.00
_cell.angle_beta   90.00
_cell.angle_gamma   90.00
#
_symmetry.space_group_name_H-M   'P 1'
#
loop_
_entity.id
_entity.type
_entity.pdbx_description
1 polymer ?
#
loop_
_entity_poly.entity_id
_entity_poly.type
_entity_poly.pdbx_seq_one_letter_code
_entity_poly.pdbx_strand_id
1 'polypeptide(L)' 'APNLERNLYLTLQLLELGIPCVVALNMLDIAEKQQVRIDIDALAARLGCPVIPLVSTRGRGIEALKIALDRHQANSDLE' A
#
# COMPACT_ATOMS: atom_id res chain seq x y z
N ALA A 1 -7.88 0.97 6.93
CA ALA A 1 -8.33 0.27 5.72
C ALA A 1 -9.41 -0.77 6.06
N PRO A 2 -10.67 -0.36 6.25
CA PRO A 2 -11.74 -1.30 6.62
C PRO A 2 -12.12 -2.32 5.52
N ASN A 3 -11.65 -2.12 4.28
CA ASN A 3 -11.98 -2.96 3.11
C ASN A 3 -10.73 -3.42 2.35
N LEU A 4 -9.67 -3.82 3.07
CA LEU A 4 -8.38 -4.16 2.47
C LEU A 4 -8.53 -5.27 1.40
N GLU A 5 -9.19 -6.37 1.74
CA GLU A 5 -9.41 -7.51 0.83
C GLU A 5 -10.05 -7.09 -0.49
N ARG A 6 -11.16 -6.34 -0.42
CA ARG A 6 -11.85 -5.84 -1.62
C ARG A 6 -10.96 -4.92 -2.45
N ASN A 7 -10.15 -4.07 -1.80
CA ASN A 7 -9.30 -3.11 -2.51
C ASN A 7 -8.08 -3.79 -3.15
N LEU A 8 -7.59 -4.89 -2.58
CA LEU A 8 -6.47 -5.65 -3.13
C LEU A 8 -6.80 -6.34 -4.46
N TYR A 9 -8.08 -6.62 -4.76
CA TYR A 9 -8.46 -7.13 -6.08
C TYR A 9 -8.06 -6.19 -7.22
N LEU A 10 -8.33 -4.88 -7.08
CA LEU A 10 -7.92 -3.90 -8.09
C LEU A 10 -6.40 -3.77 -8.12
N THR A 11 -5.75 -3.78 -6.95
CA THR A 11 -4.28 -3.72 -6.86
C THR A 11 -3.64 -4.90 -7.60
N LEU A 12 -4.15 -6.12 -7.44
CA LEU A 12 -3.62 -7.29 -8.11
C LEU A 12 -3.73 -7.20 -9.63
N GLN A 13 -4.87 -6.74 -10.15
CA GLN A 13 -5.06 -6.53 -11.60
C GLN A 13 -4.04 -5.54 -12.18
N LEU A 14 -3.73 -4.46 -11.45
CA LEU A 14 -2.72 -3.48 -11.89
C LEU A 14 -1.30 -4.08 -11.88
N LEU A 15 -1.01 -4.94 -10.89
CA LEU A 15 0.27 -5.63 -10.80
C LEU A 15 0.45 -6.65 -11.92
N GLU A 16 -0.60 -7.42 -12.24
CA GLU A 16 -0.61 -8.40 -13.35
C GLU A 16 -0.39 -7.76 -14.72
N LEU A 17 -0.79 -6.48 -14.88
CA LEU A 17 -0.54 -5.70 -16.10
C LEU A 17 0.93 -5.23 -16.22
N GLY A 18 1.78 -5.51 -15.22
CA GLY A 18 3.18 -5.10 -15.21
C GLY A 18 3.39 -3.59 -15.01
N ILE A 19 2.37 -2.87 -14.53
CA ILE A 19 2.44 -1.42 -14.33
C ILE A 19 3.17 -1.16 -13.00
N PRO A 20 4.26 -0.37 -12.97
CA PRO A 20 4.91 0.03 -11.73
C PRO A 20 3.91 0.72 -10.79
N CYS A 21 3.73 0.17 -9.60
CA CYS A 21 2.71 0.61 -8.65
C CYS A 21 3.34 0.95 -7.30
N VAL A 22 2.78 1.95 -6.63
CA VAL A 22 3.05 2.25 -5.21
C VAL A 22 1.72 2.24 -4.49
N VAL A 23 1.58 1.41 -3.46
CA VAL A 23 0.31 1.25 -2.74
C VAL A 23 0.26 2.21 -1.57
N ALA A 24 -0.59 3.21 -1.69
CA ALA A 24 -0.87 4.18 -0.64
C ALA A 24 -1.96 3.62 0.31
N LEU A 25 -1.55 2.98 1.42
CA LEU A 25 -2.48 2.34 2.35
C LEU A 25 -3.09 3.35 3.35
N ASN A 26 -4.31 3.81 3.05
CA ASN A 26 -5.03 4.83 3.83
C ASN A 26 -5.92 4.28 4.96
N MET A 27 -6.32 5.19 5.86
CA MET A 27 -7.28 4.97 6.95
C MET A 27 -6.76 4.01 8.03
N LEU A 28 -5.47 4.08 8.38
CA LEU A 28 -4.88 3.24 9.43
C LEU A 28 -5.47 3.50 10.82
N ASP A 29 -5.84 4.75 11.09
CA ASP A 29 -6.52 5.17 12.32
C ASP A 29 -7.88 4.45 12.51
N ILE A 30 -8.58 4.15 11.42
CA ILE A 30 -9.83 3.38 11.44
C ILE A 30 -9.55 1.88 11.60
N ALA A 31 -8.48 1.36 11.01
CA ALA A 31 -8.08 -0.04 11.20
C ALA A 31 -7.69 -0.32 12.66
N GLU A 32 -6.92 0.56 13.29
CA GLU A 32 -6.57 0.46 14.72
C GLU A 32 -7.80 0.46 15.61
N LYS A 33 -8.78 1.33 15.34
CA LYS A 33 -10.07 1.35 16.08
C LYS A 33 -10.88 0.07 15.90
N GLN A 34 -10.73 -0.61 14.77
CA GLN A 34 -11.36 -1.91 14.49
C GLN A 34 -10.51 -3.10 14.99
N GLN A 35 -9.42 -2.86 15.72
CA GLN A 35 -8.44 -3.86 16.16
C GLN A 35 -7.82 -4.67 15.00
N VAL A 36 -7.86 -4.14 13.79
CA VAL A 36 -7.21 -4.73 12.62
C VAL A 36 -5.77 -4.24 12.57
N ARG A 37 -4.82 -5.16 12.75
CA ARG A 37 -3.40 -4.90 12.54
C ARG A 37 -3.01 -5.39 11.15
N ILE A 38 -2.42 -4.49 10.35
CA ILE A 38 -1.93 -4.81 9.02
C ILE A 38 -0.41 -4.79 9.11
N ASP A 39 0.20 -5.91 8.75
CA ASP A 39 1.65 -6.00 8.58
C ASP A 39 2.02 -5.40 7.22
N ILE A 40 2.63 -4.22 7.26
CA ILE A 40 2.97 -3.45 6.06
C ILE A 40 4.12 -4.11 5.30
N ASP A 41 5.11 -4.64 6.02
CA ASP A 41 6.30 -5.22 5.41
C ASP A 41 5.95 -6.55 4.72
N ALA A 42 5.14 -7.38 5.39
CA ALA A 42 4.65 -8.62 4.79
C ALA A 42 3.74 -8.35 3.57
N LEU A 43 2.91 -7.30 3.62
CA LEU A 43 2.06 -6.92 2.50
C LEU A 43 2.88 -6.39 1.31
N ALA A 44 3.90 -5.57 1.56
CA ALA A 44 4.78 -5.06 0.52
C ALA A 44 5.57 -6.18 -0.18
N ALA A 45 6.09 -7.14 0.59
CA ALA A 45 6.79 -8.30 0.06
C ALA A 45 5.89 -9.13 -0.88
N ARG A 46 4.67 -9.46 -0.43
CA ARG A 46 3.72 -10.26 -1.23
C ARG A 46 3.21 -9.54 -2.48
N LEU A 47 3.04 -8.22 -2.41
CA LEU A 47 2.58 -7.44 -3.56
C LEU A 47 3.71 -7.07 -4.53
N GLY A 48 4.97 -7.35 -4.18
CA GLY A 48 6.13 -6.98 -4.99
C GLY A 48 6.26 -5.47 -5.23
N CYS A 49 5.65 -4.64 -4.39
CA CYS A 49 5.64 -3.19 -4.56
C CYS A 49 5.62 -2.43 -3.22
N PRO A 50 6.12 -1.19 -3.17
CA PRO A 50 6.15 -0.39 -1.95
C PRO A 50 4.73 -0.12 -1.44
N VAL A 51 4.49 -0.46 -0.18
CA VAL A 51 3.25 -0.13 0.54
C VAL A 51 3.55 0.96 1.55
N ILE A 52 2.96 2.15 1.36
CA ILE A 52 3.18 3.31 2.22
C ILE A 52 1.96 3.51 3.12
N PRO A 53 2.12 3.39 4.45
CA PRO A 53 1.06 3.67 5.40
C PRO A 53 0.78 5.18 5.46
N LEU A 54 -0.49 5.58 5.36
CA LEU A 54 -0.86 7.00 5.42
C LEU A 54 -2.15 7.28 6.21
N VAL A 55 -2.20 8.50 6.72
CA VAL A 55 -3.41 9.09 7.33
C VAL A 55 -3.65 10.42 6.61
N SER A 56 -4.40 10.38 5.51
CA SER A 56 -4.61 11.57 4.64
C SER A 56 -5.16 12.76 5.41
N THR A 57 -6.06 12.52 6.37
CA THR A 57 -6.69 13.57 7.19
C THR A 57 -5.70 14.33 8.08
N ARG A 58 -4.53 13.76 8.35
CA ARG A 58 -3.48 14.35 9.20
C ARG A 58 -2.18 14.62 8.44
N GLY A 59 -2.16 14.42 7.11
CA GLY A 59 -0.97 14.57 6.28
C GLY A 59 0.18 13.59 6.59
N ARG A 60 -0.02 12.60 7.47
CA ARG A 60 1.03 11.63 7.83
C ARG A 60 1.23 10.62 6.70
N GLY A 61 2.48 10.36 6.36
CA GLY A 61 2.87 9.41 5.31
C GLY A 61 3.00 10.03 3.90
N ILE A 62 2.65 11.30 3.71
CA ILE A 62 2.75 11.98 2.40
C ILE A 62 4.22 12.11 1.97
N GLU A 63 5.13 12.45 2.88
CA GLU A 63 6.55 12.60 2.53
C GLU A 63 7.18 11.25 2.16
N ALA A 64 6.84 10.19 2.90
CA ALA A 64 7.26 8.84 2.56
C ALA A 64 6.71 8.39 1.20
N LEU A 65 5.47 8.78 0.87
CA LEU A 65 4.87 8.48 -0.43
C LEU A 65 5.60 9.18 -1.57
N LYS A 66 5.96 10.46 -1.40
CA LYS A 66 6.76 11.20 -2.40
C LYS A 66 8.11 10.53 -2.65
N ILE A 67 8.82 10.20 -1.58
CA ILE A 67 10.11 9.51 -1.67
C ILE A 67 9.96 8.16 -2.38
N ALA A 68 8.89 7.42 -2.11
CA ALA A 68 8.61 6.16 -2.79
C ALA A 68 8.34 6.36 -4.29
N LEU A 69 7.57 7.39 -4.66
CA LEU A 69 7.32 7.74 -6.07
C LEU A 69 8.60 8.15 -6.80
N ASP A 70 9.50 8.89 -6.15
CA ASP A 70 10.77 9.31 -6.77
C ASP A 70 11.75 8.14 -6.99
N ARG A 71 11.65 7.08 -6.16
CA ARG A 71 12.59 5.94 -6.17
C ARG A 71 12.07 4.70 -6.88
N HIS A 72 10.76 4.50 -6.93
CA HIS A 72 10.17 3.26 -7.44
C HIS A 72 10.05 3.30 -8.96
N GLN A 73 10.75 2.38 -9.65
CA GLN A 73 10.80 2.33 -11.10
C GLN A 73 10.14 1.07 -11.69
N ALA A 74 10.10 -0.03 -10.94
CA ALA A 74 9.52 -1.30 -11.38
C ALA A 74 9.09 -2.16 -10.18
N ASN A 75 8.04 -2.96 -10.34
CA ASN A 75 7.62 -3.94 -9.34
C ASN A 75 8.54 -5.15 -9.40
N SER A 76 8.73 -5.83 -8.26
CA SER A 76 9.31 -7.18 -8.22
C SER A 76 8.24 -8.23 -8.51
N ASP A 77 8.67 -9.46 -8.80
CA ASP A 77 7.77 -10.59 -8.98
C ASP A 77 6.92 -10.81 -7.72
N LEU A 78 5.64 -11.17 -7.90
CA LEU A 78 4.76 -11.53 -6.80
C LEU A 78 5.17 -12.90 -6.23
N GLU A 79 5.25 -13.00 -4.91
CA GLU A 79 5.40 -14.26 -4.17
C GLU A 79 4.07 -14.97 -3.93
#